data_AF-A0A6M0B3T0-F1
#
_entry.id   AF-A0A6M0B3T0-F1
#
_cell.length_a   1.000
_cell.length_b   1.000
_cell.length_c   1.000
_cell.angle_alpha   90.00
_cell.angle_beta   90.00
_cell.angle_gamma   90.00
#
_symmetry.space_group_name_H-M   'P 1'
#
loop_
_entity.id
_entity.type
_entity.pdbx_description
1 polymer ?
#
loop_
_entity_poly.entity_id
_entity_poly.type
_entity_poly.pdbx_seq_one_letter_code
_entity_poly.pdbx_strand_id
1 'polypeptide(L)'
;MVLPKAESYQTQFLVSNTLPMTQELSIPVPQYSDSKVKPNRDLAWRIAPTLMLSFKYAWAGVRYAFLTQRNFRIHTVIGILAITLGIFLQIPLVELAVIGLTTGLVMAMEMLNTAIESVVDLTVKQSYHELAKIAKDCAAGAVLISAITAIFVAGSLLLPPLIIRIESVLG
;
A
#
# COMPACT_ATOMS: atom_id res chain seq x y z
N MET A 1 -63.81 -15.23 45.38
CA MET A 1 -62.66 -15.43 44.49
C MET A 1 -61.40 -15.16 45.30
N VAL A 2 -60.74 -16.20 45.81
CA VAL A 2 -59.50 -16.11 46.59
C VAL A 2 -58.62 -17.27 46.12
N LEU A 3 -57.47 -16.95 45.54
CA LEU A 3 -56.56 -17.87 44.86
C LEU A 3 -55.63 -18.60 45.85
N PRO A 4 -55.16 -19.84 45.56
CA PRO A 4 -54.30 -20.61 46.44
C PRO A 4 -52.78 -20.45 46.14
N LYS A 5 -52.01 -20.31 47.23
CA LYS A 5 -50.68 -20.89 47.56
C LYS A 5 -49.50 -20.74 46.58
N ALA A 6 -48.55 -19.87 46.91
CA ALA A 6 -47.26 -19.66 46.21
C ALA A 6 -46.03 -19.61 47.15
N GLU A 7 -45.96 -20.45 48.19
CA GLU A 7 -44.89 -20.39 49.21
C GLU A 7 -43.97 -21.63 49.29
N SER A 8 -44.05 -22.58 48.35
CA SER A 8 -43.34 -23.86 48.48
C SER A 8 -41.97 -23.95 47.80
N TYR A 9 -41.52 -22.92 47.06
CA TYR A 9 -40.31 -23.02 46.24
C TYR A 9 -39.09 -22.28 46.79
N GLN A 10 -39.24 -21.33 47.72
CA GLN A 10 -38.10 -20.52 48.20
C GLN A 10 -37.26 -21.20 49.28
N THR A 11 -37.82 -22.15 50.03
CA THR A 11 -37.12 -22.74 51.19
C THR A 11 -36.07 -23.79 50.80
N GLN A 12 -36.11 -24.33 49.57
CA GLN A 12 -35.06 -25.24 49.08
C GLN A 12 -33.80 -24.52 48.56
N PHE A 13 -33.87 -23.21 48.33
CA PHE A 13 -32.76 -22.46 47.72
C PHE A 13 -31.76 -21.84 48.71
N LEU A 14 -32.03 -21.86 50.02
CA LEU A 14 -31.22 -21.12 51.02
C LEU A 14 -30.42 -21.99 52.01
N VAL A 15 -30.40 -23.33 51.88
CA VAL A 15 -29.73 -24.24 52.85
C VAL A 15 -28.66 -25.13 52.20
N SER A 16 -27.94 -24.63 51.20
CA SER A 16 -26.83 -25.39 50.61
C SER A 16 -25.65 -24.49 50.25
N ASN A 17 -25.27 -23.61 51.17
CA ASN A 17 -23.95 -23.00 51.24
C ASN A 17 -23.17 -23.60 52.42
N THR A 18 -22.52 -24.74 52.19
CA THR A 18 -21.31 -25.13 52.91
C THR A 18 -20.29 -25.55 51.84
N LEU A 19 -19.50 -24.58 51.36
CA LEU A 19 -18.38 -24.82 50.47
C LEU A 19 -17.32 -25.63 51.23
N PRO A 20 -17.03 -26.90 50.88
CA PRO A 20 -15.81 -27.54 51.35
C PRO A 20 -14.61 -26.83 50.70
N MET A 21 -13.66 -26.50 51.57
CA MET A 21 -12.30 -26.04 51.27
C MET A 21 -11.69 -26.74 50.05
N THR A 22 -11.26 -25.91 49.09
CA THR A 22 -10.37 -26.20 47.95
C THR A 22 -10.64 -27.49 47.19
N GLN A 23 -11.77 -27.54 46.48
CA GLN A 23 -11.81 -28.34 45.26
C GLN A 23 -11.02 -27.57 44.20
N GLU A 24 -9.71 -27.86 44.13
CA GLU A 24 -8.87 -27.45 43.00
C GLU A 24 -9.65 -27.77 41.73
N LEU A 25 -10.13 -26.73 41.05
CA LEU A 25 -10.58 -26.83 39.67
C LEU A 25 -9.35 -27.30 38.88
N SER A 26 -9.19 -28.61 38.80
CA SER A 26 -8.32 -29.28 37.84
C SER A 26 -8.94 -29.05 36.47
N ILE A 27 -8.82 -27.81 36.00
CA ILE A 27 -9.05 -27.46 34.62
C ILE A 27 -8.13 -28.40 33.85
N PRO A 28 -8.64 -29.27 32.97
CA PRO A 28 -7.78 -30.03 32.08
C PRO A 28 -6.99 -28.97 31.32
N VAL A 29 -5.71 -28.80 31.65
CA VAL A 29 -4.82 -27.96 30.86
C VAL A 29 -4.88 -28.57 29.47
N PRO A 30 -5.36 -27.83 28.45
CA PRO A 30 -5.37 -28.37 27.11
C PRO A 30 -3.93 -28.80 26.82
N GLN A 31 -3.72 -30.09 26.59
CA GLN A 31 -2.44 -30.54 26.10
C GLN A 31 -2.28 -29.88 24.75
N TYR A 32 -1.53 -28.78 24.73
CA TYR A 32 -1.00 -28.20 23.52
C TYR A 32 0.02 -29.22 23.03
N SER A 33 -0.50 -30.27 22.38
CA SER A 33 0.28 -31.16 21.54
C SER A 33 1.00 -30.24 20.59
N ASP A 34 2.31 -30.14 20.81
CA ASP A 34 3.27 -29.28 20.13
C ASP A 34 3.08 -29.45 18.62
N SER A 35 2.13 -28.69 18.07
CA SER A 35 1.81 -28.76 16.67
C SER A 35 2.83 -27.86 16.03
N LYS A 36 4.03 -28.42 15.85
CA LYS A 36 5.00 -28.00 14.83
C LYS A 36 4.37 -28.14 13.45
N VAL A 37 3.26 -27.46 13.23
CA VAL A 37 2.76 -27.15 11.90
C VAL A 37 3.69 -26.06 11.42
N LYS A 38 4.84 -26.47 10.88
CA LYS A 38 5.57 -25.60 9.96
C LYS A 38 4.53 -25.21 8.91
N PRO A 39 4.17 -23.92 8.77
CA PRO A 39 3.27 -23.53 7.71
C PRO A 39 3.88 -24.06 6.42
N ASN A 40 3.13 -24.87 5.69
CA ASN A 40 3.59 -25.42 4.44
C ASN A 40 3.84 -24.21 3.50
N ARG A 41 5.12 -23.87 3.34
CA ARG A 41 5.61 -22.80 2.46
C ARG A 41 5.90 -23.33 1.04
N ASP A 42 5.41 -24.50 0.68
CA ASP A 42 5.73 -25.19 -0.59
C ASP A 42 5.22 -24.41 -1.82
N LEU A 43 4.37 -23.39 -1.62
CA LEU A 43 3.90 -22.48 -2.67
C LEU A 43 4.56 -21.10 -2.66
N ALA A 44 5.34 -20.75 -1.63
CA ALA A 44 5.94 -19.41 -1.51
C ALA A 44 7.09 -19.17 -2.50
N TRP A 45 7.78 -20.23 -2.94
CA TRP A 45 8.85 -20.14 -3.95
C TRP A 45 8.35 -20.28 -5.40
N ARG A 46 7.08 -20.66 -5.63
CA ARG A 46 6.51 -20.77 -7.01
C ARG A 46 6.25 -19.43 -7.68
N ILE A 47 6.74 -18.34 -7.11
CA ILE A 47 6.70 -16.99 -7.63
C ILE A 47 7.91 -16.85 -8.58
N ALA A 48 7.67 -17.04 -9.87
CA ALA A 48 8.63 -16.96 -10.98
C ALA A 48 9.84 -17.92 -10.88
N PRO A 49 9.76 -19.15 -11.46
CA PRO A 49 10.88 -20.10 -11.48
C PRO A 49 12.09 -19.62 -12.29
N THR A 50 11.97 -18.52 -13.05
CA THR A 50 13.02 -17.95 -13.88
C THR A 50 12.98 -16.42 -13.85
N LEU A 51 14.15 -15.78 -13.97
CA LEU A 51 14.26 -14.31 -14.04
C LEU A 51 13.35 -13.71 -15.12
N MET A 52 13.23 -14.39 -16.27
CA MET A 52 12.36 -13.98 -17.37
C MET A 52 10.88 -13.90 -16.96
N LEU A 53 10.42 -14.79 -16.09
CA LEU A 53 9.04 -14.74 -15.62
C LEU A 53 8.81 -13.56 -14.66
N SER A 54 9.79 -13.19 -13.84
CA SER A 54 9.74 -11.98 -13.00
C SER A 54 9.66 -10.70 -13.85
N PHE A 55 10.46 -10.60 -14.92
CA PHE A 55 10.36 -9.48 -15.85
C PHE A 55 8.99 -9.42 -16.55
N LYS A 56 8.43 -10.57 -16.94
CA LYS A 56 7.07 -10.63 -17.50
C LYS A 56 6.02 -10.10 -16.52
N TYR A 57 6.12 -10.44 -15.23
CA TYR A 57 5.21 -9.92 -14.21
C TYR A 57 5.40 -8.43 -13.95
N ALA A 58 6.65 -7.95 -13.88
CA ALA A 58 6.93 -6.52 -13.75
C ALA A 58 6.36 -5.72 -14.93
N TRP A 59 6.54 -6.22 -16.16
CA TRP A 59 5.98 -5.61 -17.37
C TRP A 59 4.45 -5.60 -17.37
N ALA A 60 3.82 -6.69 -16.91
CA ALA A 60 2.36 -6.72 -16.74
C ALA A 60 1.89 -5.64 -15.75
N GLY A 61 2.62 -5.40 -14.66
CA GLY A 61 2.34 -4.32 -13.71
C GLY A 61 2.45 -2.93 -14.32
N VAL A 62 3.54 -2.65 -15.06
CA VAL A 62 3.72 -1.37 -15.77
C VAL A 62 2.60 -1.15 -16.80
N ARG A 63 2.29 -2.18 -17.58
CA ARG A 63 1.20 -2.13 -18.57
C ARG A 63 -0.15 -1.89 -17.90
N TYR A 64 -0.42 -2.54 -16.78
CA TYR A 64 -1.63 -2.33 -16.00
C TYR A 64 -1.74 -0.86 -15.57
N ALA A 65 -0.71 -0.33 -14.90
CA ALA A 65 -0.68 1.07 -14.45
C ALA A 65 -0.87 2.05 -15.62
N PHE A 66 -0.23 1.82 -16.77
CA PHE A 66 -0.39 2.69 -17.94
C PHE A 66 -1.82 2.69 -18.50
N LEU A 67 -2.50 1.53 -18.52
CA LEU A 67 -3.85 1.42 -19.06
C LEU A 67 -4.91 1.94 -18.09
N THR A 68 -4.77 1.67 -16.80
CA THR A 68 -5.79 2.02 -15.79
C THR A 68 -5.61 3.42 -15.22
N GLN A 69 -4.37 3.85 -14.95
CA GLN A 69 -4.11 5.07 -14.21
C GLN A 69 -3.86 6.27 -15.14
N ARG A 70 -4.72 7.29 -15.01
CA ARG A 70 -4.58 8.54 -15.75
C ARG A 70 -3.31 9.30 -15.36
N ASN A 71 -3.01 9.37 -14.07
CA ASN A 71 -1.84 10.10 -13.58
C ASN A 71 -0.54 9.48 -14.07
N PHE A 72 -0.43 8.14 -14.05
CA PHE A 72 0.73 7.44 -14.62
C PHE A 72 0.99 7.83 -16.08
N ARG A 73 -0.04 7.93 -16.92
CA ARG A 73 0.11 8.40 -18.31
C ARG A 73 0.56 9.86 -18.39
N ILE A 74 -0.02 10.74 -17.57
CA ILE A 74 0.36 12.16 -17.53
C ILE A 74 1.84 12.30 -17.15
N HIS A 75 2.27 11.64 -16.07
CA HIS A 75 3.66 11.66 -15.63
C HIS A 75 4.61 11.07 -16.69
N THR A 76 4.19 10.01 -17.39
CA THR A 76 4.98 9.44 -18.50
C THR A 76 5.16 10.46 -19.63
N VAL A 77 4.09 11.13 -20.06
CA VAL A 77 4.17 12.15 -21.13
C VAL A 77 5.03 13.34 -20.71
N ILE A 78 4.83 13.86 -19.49
CA ILE A 78 5.64 14.97 -18.95
C ILE A 78 7.12 14.57 -18.86
N GLY A 79 7.40 13.35 -18.40
CA GLY A 79 8.75 12.81 -18.32
C GLY A 79 9.45 12.72 -19.67
N ILE A 80 8.75 12.20 -20.68
CA ILE A 80 9.26 12.14 -22.06
C ILE A 80 9.54 13.54 -22.58
N LEU A 81 8.64 14.50 -22.34
CA LEU A 81 8.84 15.89 -22.74
C LEU A 81 10.06 16.52 -22.05
N ALA A 82 10.22 16.31 -20.74
CA ALA A 82 11.37 16.84 -19.98
C ALA A 82 12.70 16.28 -20.49
N ILE A 83 12.77 14.97 -20.76
CA ILE A 83 13.97 14.33 -21.33
C ILE A 83 14.24 14.85 -22.75
N THR A 84 13.21 14.92 -23.60
CA THR A 84 13.34 15.40 -24.99
C THR A 84 13.82 16.85 -25.01
N LEU A 85 13.28 17.67 -24.11
CA LEU A 85 13.69 19.06 -23.95
C LEU A 85 15.15 19.13 -23.47
N GLY A 86 15.55 18.34 -22.47
CA GLY A 86 16.95 18.28 -22.02
C GLY A 86 17.93 17.92 -23.15
N ILE A 87 17.57 16.95 -24.00
CA ILE A 87 18.36 16.58 -25.18
C ILE A 87 18.43 17.74 -26.18
N PHE A 88 17.31 18.42 -26.44
CA PHE A 88 17.25 19.57 -27.35
C PHE A 88 18.12 20.75 -26.88
N LEU A 89 18.18 20.98 -25.56
CA LEU A 89 19.02 22.02 -24.95
C LEU A 89 20.48 21.59 -24.77
N GLN A 90 20.83 20.35 -25.14
CA GLN A 90 22.18 19.80 -25.02
C GLN A 90 22.74 19.90 -23.59
N ILE A 91 21.88 19.68 -22.59
CA ILE A 91 22.32 19.68 -21.19
C ILE A 91 23.29 18.51 -20.93
N PRO A 92 24.18 18.62 -19.93
CA PRO A 92 25.07 17.53 -19.54
C PRO A 92 24.34 16.20 -19.29
N LEU A 93 24.95 15.08 -19.68
CA LEU A 93 24.39 13.74 -19.49
C LEU A 93 24.02 13.45 -18.02
N VAL A 94 24.78 14.02 -17.08
CA VAL A 94 24.51 13.89 -15.64
C VAL A 94 23.17 14.55 -15.27
N GLU A 95 22.89 15.72 -15.81
CA GLU A 95 21.63 16.44 -15.57
C GLU A 95 20.45 15.69 -16.19
N LEU A 96 20.62 15.16 -17.41
CA LEU A 96 19.62 14.31 -18.05
C LEU A 96 19.35 13.03 -17.25
N ALA A 97 20.39 12.40 -16.70
CA ALA A 97 20.26 11.24 -15.83
C ALA A 97 19.49 11.58 -14.55
N VAL A 98 19.74 12.74 -13.95
CA VAL A 98 19.01 13.22 -12.77
C VAL A 98 17.53 13.44 -13.09
N ILE A 99 17.19 14.05 -14.23
CA ILE A 99 15.79 14.19 -14.69
C ILE A 99 15.15 12.81 -14.92
N GLY A 100 15.87 11.89 -15.53
CA GLY A 100 15.41 10.52 -15.73
C GLY A 100 15.14 9.78 -14.42
N LEU A 101 16.03 9.93 -13.43
CA LEU A 101 15.89 9.32 -12.11
C LEU A 101 14.69 9.89 -11.34
N THR A 102 14.51 11.22 -11.33
CA THR A 102 13.38 11.82 -10.62
C THR A 102 12.05 11.49 -11.29
N THR A 103 11.99 11.49 -12.62
CA THR A 103 10.81 11.04 -13.38
C THR A 103 10.51 9.57 -13.13
N GLY A 104 11.53 8.71 -13.15
CA GLY A 104 11.39 7.29 -12.85
C GLY A 104 10.89 7.03 -11.44
N LEU A 105 11.34 7.83 -10.47
CA LEU A 105 10.84 7.77 -9.09
C LEU A 105 9.35 8.11 -9.02
N VAL A 106 8.88 9.15 -9.70
CA VAL A 106 7.45 9.51 -9.76
C VAL A 106 6.62 8.34 -10.31
N MET A 107 7.08 7.72 -11.39
CA MET A 107 6.41 6.55 -11.98
C MET A 107 6.36 5.37 -11.01
N ALA A 108 7.45 5.11 -10.28
CA ALA A 108 7.50 4.06 -9.27
C ALA A 108 6.52 4.35 -8.11
N MET A 109 6.43 5.60 -7.66
CA MET A 109 5.50 6.02 -6.61
C MET A 109 4.04 5.88 -7.05
N GLU A 110 3.71 6.22 -8.30
CA GLU A 110 2.36 6.01 -8.87
C GLU A 110 1.98 4.51 -8.91
N MET A 111 2.93 3.65 -9.28
CA MET A 111 2.70 2.20 -9.24
C MET A 111 2.51 1.69 -7.81
N LEU A 112 3.29 2.21 -6.86
CA LEU A 112 3.13 1.88 -5.45
C LEU A 112 1.77 2.34 -4.91
N ASN A 113 1.32 3.55 -5.28
CA ASN A 113 0.00 4.06 -4.93
C ASN A 113 -1.10 3.12 -5.45
N THR A 114 -1.02 2.73 -6.72
CA THR A 114 -1.96 1.78 -7.33
C THR A 114 -1.98 0.42 -6.62
N ALA A 115 -0.80 -0.07 -6.21
CA ALA A 115 -0.69 -1.32 -5.48
C ALA A 115 -1.32 -1.23 -4.08
N ILE A 116 -1.08 -0.13 -3.36
CA ILE A 116 -1.69 0.13 -2.04
C ILE A 116 -3.20 0.25 -2.17
N GLU A 117 -3.71 1.03 -3.13
CA GLU A 117 -5.14 1.14 -3.42
C GLU A 117 -5.77 -0.24 -3.65
N SER A 118 -5.14 -1.07 -4.48
CA SER A 118 -5.62 -2.42 -4.79
C SER A 118 -5.67 -3.34 -3.54
N VAL A 119 -4.66 -3.26 -2.67
CA VAL A 119 -4.63 -4.05 -1.42
C VAL A 119 -5.66 -3.55 -0.42
N VAL A 120 -5.82 -2.23 -0.29
CA VAL A 120 -6.81 -1.63 0.60
C VAL A 120 -8.22 -1.97 0.12
N ASP A 121 -8.51 -1.85 -1.17
CA ASP A 121 -9.81 -2.20 -1.75
C ASP A 121 -10.16 -3.68 -1.57
N LEU A 122 -9.16 -4.56 -1.70
CA LEU A 122 -9.32 -5.99 -1.44
C LEU A 122 -9.68 -6.27 0.03
N THR A 123 -9.07 -5.54 0.97
CA THR A 123 -9.23 -5.77 2.41
C THR A 123 -10.54 -5.22 2.94
N VAL A 124 -10.92 -4.02 2.47
CA VAL A 124 -12.02 -3.22 3.01
C VAL A 124 -13.35 -3.51 2.31
N LYS A 125 -13.32 -3.98 1.06
CA LYS A 125 -14.50 -4.30 0.23
C LYS A 125 -15.52 -3.15 0.19
N GLN A 126 -16.64 -3.26 0.91
CA GLN A 126 -17.76 -2.32 0.93
C GLN A 126 -17.91 -1.56 2.26
N SER A 127 -17.03 -1.82 3.22
CA SER A 127 -17.06 -1.15 4.53
C SER A 127 -16.19 0.11 4.50
N TYR A 128 -16.48 1.13 5.29
CA TYR A 128 -15.56 2.26 5.44
C TYR A 128 -14.64 2.03 6.65
N HIS A 129 -13.33 2.24 6.48
CA HIS A 129 -12.35 2.19 7.56
C HIS A 129 -11.44 3.42 7.54
N GLU A 130 -11.35 4.13 8.67
CA GLU A 130 -10.54 5.35 8.77
C GLU A 130 -9.06 5.10 8.46
N LEU A 131 -8.51 3.96 8.92
CA LEU A 131 -7.13 3.56 8.62
C LEU A 131 -6.87 3.33 7.13
N ALA A 132 -7.88 2.83 6.41
CA ALA A 132 -7.78 2.61 4.97
C ALA A 132 -7.77 3.92 4.18
N LYS A 133 -8.55 4.90 4.63
CA LYS A 133 -8.50 6.26 4.10
C LYS A 133 -7.11 6.86 4.33
N ILE A 134 -6.59 6.81 5.56
CA ILE A 134 -5.24 7.32 5.88
C ILE A 134 -4.18 6.66 5.00
N ALA A 135 -4.23 5.34 4.81
CA ALA A 135 -3.28 4.63 3.96
C ALA A 135 -3.30 5.12 2.51
N LYS A 136 -4.49 5.32 1.93
CA LYS A 136 -4.66 5.86 0.57
C LYS A 136 -4.19 7.32 0.48
N ASP A 137 -4.55 8.15 1.46
CA ASP A 137 -4.15 9.56 1.51
C ASP A 137 -2.62 9.70 1.60
N CYS A 138 -1.96 8.86 2.41
CA CYS A 138 -0.50 8.82 2.50
C CYS A 138 0.15 8.37 1.19
N ALA A 139 -0.41 7.36 0.51
CA ALA A 139 0.10 6.87 -0.76
C ALA A 139 0.01 7.94 -1.86
N ALA A 140 -1.15 8.61 -1.97
CA ALA A 140 -1.35 9.74 -2.88
C ALA A 140 -0.44 10.93 -2.52
N GLY A 141 -0.26 11.22 -1.23
CA GLY A 141 0.66 12.26 -0.75
C GLY A 141 2.12 11.99 -1.13
N ALA A 142 2.54 10.72 -1.10
CA ALA A 142 3.90 10.34 -1.48
C ALA A 142 4.14 10.53 -2.99
N VAL A 143 3.14 10.23 -3.84
CA VAL A 143 3.17 10.57 -5.27
C VAL A 143 3.29 12.08 -5.47
N LEU A 144 2.46 12.87 -4.77
CA LEU A 144 2.48 14.33 -4.88
C LEU A 144 3.85 14.91 -4.54
N ILE A 145 4.46 14.48 -3.42
CA ILE A 145 5.79 14.93 -3.02
C ILE A 145 6.82 14.57 -4.10
N SER A 146 6.81 13.34 -4.60
CA SER A 146 7.72 12.92 -5.66
C SER A 146 7.58 13.76 -6.94
N ALA A 147 6.33 14.09 -7.32
CA ALA A 147 6.04 14.89 -8.50
C ALA A 147 6.53 16.34 -8.35
N ILE A 148 6.32 16.95 -7.18
CA ILE A 148 6.84 18.29 -6.87
C ILE A 148 8.38 18.29 -6.93
N THR A 149 9.03 17.28 -6.36
CA THR A 149 10.49 17.14 -6.44
C THR A 149 10.97 17.01 -7.88
N ALA A 150 10.31 16.20 -8.71
CA ALA A 150 10.66 16.05 -10.12
C ALA A 150 10.50 17.37 -10.89
N ILE A 151 9.41 18.12 -10.65
CA ILE A 151 9.19 19.45 -11.26
C ILE A 151 10.28 20.43 -10.83
N PHE A 152 10.62 20.47 -9.54
CA PHE A 152 11.67 21.34 -9.02
C PHE A 152 13.01 21.04 -9.68
N VAL A 153 13.41 19.76 -9.71
CA VAL A 153 14.68 19.33 -10.31
C VAL A 153 14.72 19.60 -11.81
N ALA A 154 13.67 19.22 -12.55
CA ALA A 154 13.59 19.47 -13.99
C ALA A 154 13.59 20.98 -14.28
N GLY A 155 12.86 21.78 -13.50
CA GLY A 155 12.86 23.24 -13.61
C GLY A 155 14.25 23.83 -13.36
N SER A 156 14.94 23.44 -12.29
CA SER A 156 16.29 23.94 -11.98
C SER A 156 17.32 23.63 -13.05
N LEU A 157 17.21 22.48 -13.73
CA LEU A 157 18.16 22.06 -14.76
C LEU A 157 17.80 22.59 -16.16
N LEU A 158 16.50 22.66 -16.48
CA LEU A 158 16.05 23.05 -17.82
C LEU A 158 15.84 24.57 -17.98
N LEU A 159 15.44 25.30 -16.93
CA LEU A 159 15.14 26.73 -17.04
C LEU A 159 16.34 27.60 -17.47
N PRO A 160 17.55 27.46 -16.87
CA PRO A 160 18.67 28.31 -17.25
C PRO A 160 19.07 28.22 -18.74
N PRO A 161 19.31 27.02 -19.32
CA PRO A 161 19.65 26.93 -20.74
C PRO A 161 18.46 27.28 -21.64
N LEU A 162 17.21 27.14 -21.17
CA LEU A 162 16.01 27.49 -21.94
C LEU A 162 15.90 29.01 -22.14
N ILE A 163 16.14 29.79 -21.09
CA ILE A 163 16.10 31.26 -21.16
C ILE A 163 17.17 31.77 -22.14
N ILE A 164 18.40 31.25 -22.03
CA ILE A 164 19.50 31.61 -22.93
C ILE A 164 19.13 31.34 -24.39
N ARG A 165 18.50 30.18 -24.66
CA ARG A 165 18.11 29.81 -26.02
C ARG A 165 17.00 30.71 -26.57
N ILE A 166 16.01 31.06 -25.76
CA ILE A 166 14.92 31.97 -26.15
C ILE A 166 15.48 33.36 -26.46
N GLU A 167 16.35 33.90 -25.61
CA GLU A 167 16.97 35.21 -25.84
C GLU A 167 17.75 35.23 -27.16
N SER A 168 18.50 34.16 -27.46
CA SER A 168 19.25 34.05 -28.73
C SER A 168 18.40 33.96 -30.00
N VAL A 169 17.10 33.69 -29.87
CA VAL A 169 16.15 33.62 -31.01
C VAL A 169 15.37 34.92 -31.14
N LEU A 170 15.17 35.65 -30.03
CA LEU A 170 14.40 36.89 -29.99
C LEU A 170 15.25 38.15 -30.23
N GLY A 171 16.55 38.09 -29.94
CA GLY A 171 17.54 39.16 -30.20
C GLY A 171 18.27 38.97 -31.51
#